data_AF-A0A8T6SN92-F1
#
_entry.id   AF-A0A8T6SN92-F1
#
_cell.length_a   1.000
_cell.length_b   1.000
_cell.length_c   1.000
_cell.angle_alpha   90.00
_cell.angle_beta   90.00
_cell.angle_gamma   90.00
#
_symmetry.space_group_name_H-M   'P 1'
#
loop_
_entity.id
_entity.type
_entity.pdbx_description
1 polymer ?
#
loop_
_entity_poly.entity_id
_entity_poly.type
_entity_poly.pdbx_seq_one_letter_code
_entity_poly.pdbx_strand_id
1 'polypeptide(L)'
;MMKFKVLQVFVLVVCLLTTLAVTSVSGDDLLRTDFQKESFAKTVDYFDYARALALLHGLPQIPNYWHAYVYMTYVNKMGLKMLYAGLCNISLVDQVFITIPMQTFLIHYKTENNSRDALVASSFLMLMGFNDTAESIHPDSPDRNDTLWASFSLGLNLEQWFPDAKFPSLRSKTEIFPLTYSDNGLTWSWGMRYTNLTAVWWRTYISEENETEVSRPWGLATYDELTFNYTLTIDPDARKANITENHVIGRIRDLWVFYGWFLVPIYNHYNSTGCYAYGTKLSNETVYDFLHKHGVKMSIVDFQASIMLDRDTYSTSASGQNVTDNEVLVSDSSISTYADDGEKVFNASFGVKQTYNLINYTEDKTESTPDTYDAVVRTAEIGGYAKNRDLFRFHRDFARYIPLILVHMYPQLYQRAKETITNMTRADYLFIISYPNYSGYRIEHDPMYTIYFAPTAATGTNYGALIVLGILGSVVIATVVIVISRKRKPKEPPQPQSMPSFPQSSLN
;
A
#
# COMPACT_ATOMS: atom_id res chain seq x y z
N MET A 1 -2.24 -33.62 -2.75
CA MET A 1 -1.20 -32.62 -2.37
C MET A 1 -1.72 -31.39 -1.62
N MET A 2 -3.03 -31.18 -1.44
CA MET A 2 -3.61 -29.99 -0.76
C MET A 2 -3.52 -30.00 0.79
N LYS A 3 -3.19 -31.14 1.41
CA LYS A 3 -3.20 -31.32 2.88
C LYS A 3 -1.92 -30.84 3.59
N PHE A 4 -0.83 -30.60 2.85
CA PHE A 4 0.48 -30.25 3.42
C PHE A 4 0.70 -28.73 3.57
N LYS A 5 0.16 -27.92 2.65
CA LYS A 5 0.13 -26.44 2.75
C LYS A 5 -0.73 -25.96 3.93
N VAL A 6 -1.85 -26.64 4.17
CA VAL A 6 -2.74 -26.37 5.32
C VAL A 6 -2.00 -26.64 6.63
N LEU A 7 -1.19 -27.69 6.74
CA LEU A 7 -0.47 -28.02 7.97
C LEU A 7 0.62 -26.99 8.32
N GLN A 8 1.32 -26.41 7.34
CA GLN A 8 2.33 -25.36 7.59
C GLN A 8 1.69 -24.05 8.06
N VAL A 9 0.57 -23.66 7.45
CA VAL A 9 -0.25 -22.54 7.93
C VAL A 9 -0.85 -22.89 9.29
N PHE A 10 -1.29 -24.12 9.52
CA PHE A 10 -1.88 -24.56 10.79
C PHE A 10 -0.86 -24.61 11.92
N VAL A 11 0.41 -24.98 11.68
CA VAL A 11 1.47 -24.91 12.70
C VAL A 11 1.83 -23.47 13.03
N LEU A 12 1.90 -22.59 12.02
CA LEU A 12 2.06 -21.15 12.24
C LEU A 12 0.87 -20.58 13.04
N VAL A 13 -0.36 -20.97 12.68
CA VAL A 13 -1.63 -20.57 13.32
C VAL A 13 -1.80 -21.17 14.72
N VAL A 14 -1.32 -22.39 14.97
CA VAL A 14 -1.36 -23.02 16.30
C VAL A 14 -0.30 -22.41 17.22
N CYS A 15 0.85 -21.97 16.69
CA CYS A 15 1.77 -21.10 17.43
C CYS A 15 1.20 -19.68 17.65
N LEU A 16 0.22 -19.24 16.85
CA LEU A 16 -0.49 -17.96 17.00
C LEU A 16 -1.69 -18.02 17.97
N LEU A 17 -2.06 -19.20 18.49
CA LEU A 17 -3.19 -19.37 19.42
C LEU A 17 -2.87 -19.04 20.89
N THR A 18 -1.63 -18.66 21.22
CA THR A 18 -1.29 -18.14 22.55
C THR A 18 -1.41 -16.62 22.57
N THR A 19 -2.61 -16.17 22.95
CA THR A 19 -3.02 -14.83 23.43
C THR A 19 -2.01 -13.69 23.26
N LEU A 20 -2.07 -12.95 22.16
CA LEU A 20 -1.30 -11.72 21.98
C LEU A 20 -2.04 -10.54 22.63
N ALA A 21 -1.35 -9.78 23.48
CA ALA A 21 -1.84 -8.50 24.00
C ALA A 21 -1.07 -7.36 23.34
N VAL A 22 -1.59 -6.88 22.22
CA VAL A 22 -1.13 -5.66 21.56
C VAL A 22 -2.22 -4.62 21.72
N THR A 23 -1.83 -3.39 22.05
CA THR A 23 -2.76 -2.26 22.15
C THR A 23 -3.36 -1.96 20.78
N SER A 24 -4.67 -2.13 20.65
CA SER A 24 -5.42 -1.68 19.47
C SER A 24 -5.15 -0.18 19.24
N VAL A 25 -4.73 0.17 18.03
CA VAL A 25 -4.86 1.55 17.57
C VAL A 25 -6.36 1.78 17.38
N SER A 26 -6.95 2.77 18.02
CA SER A 26 -8.30 3.19 17.64
C SER A 26 -8.18 3.88 16.29
N GLY A 27 -8.85 3.37 15.26
CA GLY A 27 -8.94 4.05 13.97
C GLY A 27 -9.87 5.26 14.08
N ASP A 28 -9.57 6.31 13.34
CA ASP A 28 -10.51 7.40 13.10
C ASP A 28 -11.62 6.94 12.14
N ASP A 29 -12.81 7.54 12.26
CA ASP A 29 -13.86 7.38 11.26
C ASP A 29 -13.48 8.06 9.94
N LEU A 30 -13.59 7.31 8.84
CA LEU A 30 -13.52 7.86 7.48
C LEU A 30 -14.92 8.27 7.02
N LEU A 31 -15.17 9.57 6.95
CA LEU A 31 -16.48 10.11 6.62
C LEU A 31 -16.53 10.66 5.20
N ARG A 32 -17.70 10.63 4.58
CA ARG A 32 -17.92 11.27 3.26
C ARG A 32 -17.50 12.74 3.24
N THR A 33 -17.66 13.46 4.34
CA THR A 33 -17.30 14.88 4.48
C THR A 33 -15.79 15.11 4.47
N ASP A 34 -14.97 14.09 4.74
CA ASP A 34 -13.51 14.23 4.65
C ASP A 34 -13.05 14.48 3.21
N PHE A 35 -13.69 13.84 2.23
CA PHE A 35 -13.39 14.02 0.80
C PHE A 35 -13.79 15.39 0.23
N GLN A 36 -14.47 16.22 1.03
CA GLN A 36 -14.81 17.60 0.69
C GLN A 36 -13.75 18.60 1.17
N LYS A 37 -12.83 18.18 2.04
CA LYS A 37 -11.72 19.01 2.52
C LYS A 37 -10.69 19.22 1.41
N GLU A 38 -9.91 20.30 1.52
CA GLU A 38 -8.74 20.51 0.67
C GLU A 38 -7.70 19.41 0.91
N SER A 39 -7.47 19.05 2.18
CA SER A 39 -6.62 17.91 2.53
C SER A 39 -7.00 17.31 3.87
N PHE A 40 -6.64 16.05 4.08
CA PHE A 40 -6.68 15.41 5.39
C PHE A 40 -5.61 14.32 5.50
N ALA A 41 -5.28 13.97 6.74
CA ALA A 41 -4.52 12.78 7.06
C ALA A 41 -5.15 12.08 8.27
N LYS A 42 -5.36 10.77 8.19
CA LYS A 42 -6.01 9.96 9.23
C LYS A 42 -5.45 8.55 9.23
N THR A 43 -5.41 7.92 10.39
CA THR A 43 -5.25 6.47 10.49
C THR A 43 -6.62 5.86 10.74
N VAL A 44 -7.17 5.15 9.78
CA VAL A 44 -8.54 4.63 9.83
C VAL A 44 -8.53 3.11 9.90
N ASP A 45 -9.55 2.51 10.53
CA ASP A 45 -9.84 1.11 10.21
C ASP A 45 -10.59 1.06 8.88
N TYR A 46 -9.85 0.68 7.85
CA TYR A 46 -10.38 0.62 6.50
C TYR A 46 -11.45 -0.45 6.33
N PHE A 47 -11.39 -1.54 7.11
CA PHE A 47 -12.40 -2.59 7.03
C PHE A 47 -13.71 -2.21 7.72
N ASP A 48 -13.69 -1.33 8.73
CA ASP A 48 -14.91 -0.69 9.24
C ASP A 48 -15.59 0.14 8.14
N TYR A 49 -14.83 1.03 7.47
CA TYR A 49 -15.34 1.82 6.35
C TYR A 49 -15.85 0.94 5.20
N ALA A 50 -15.07 -0.08 4.82
CA ALA A 50 -15.42 -0.98 3.74
C ALA A 50 -16.66 -1.82 4.07
N ARG A 51 -16.87 -2.24 5.33
CA ARG A 51 -18.08 -2.96 5.76
C ARG A 51 -19.34 -2.13 5.55
N ALA A 52 -19.30 -0.84 5.88
CA ALA A 52 -20.44 0.06 5.70
C ALA A 52 -20.87 0.18 4.22
N LEU A 53 -19.92 0.09 3.29
CA LEU A 53 -20.18 0.22 1.85
C LEU A 53 -20.35 -1.12 1.12
N ALA A 54 -19.70 -2.19 1.58
CA ALA A 54 -19.70 -3.50 0.91
C ALA A 54 -21.11 -4.06 0.74
N LEU A 55 -21.96 -3.92 1.76
CA LEU A 55 -23.37 -4.33 1.71
C LEU A 55 -24.15 -3.58 0.64
N LEU A 56 -23.90 -2.27 0.49
CA LEU A 56 -24.59 -1.41 -0.48
C LEU A 56 -24.16 -1.68 -1.92
N HIS A 57 -22.97 -2.24 -2.13
CA HIS A 57 -22.35 -2.42 -3.45
C HIS A 57 -22.15 -3.89 -3.87
N GLY A 58 -22.76 -4.83 -3.15
CA GLY A 58 -22.74 -6.26 -3.49
C GLY A 58 -21.34 -6.90 -3.43
N LEU A 59 -20.48 -6.41 -2.54
CA LEU A 59 -19.18 -7.04 -2.27
C LEU A 59 -19.32 -8.08 -1.15
N PRO A 60 -18.43 -9.10 -1.10
CA PRO A 60 -18.46 -10.07 0.00
C PRO A 60 -18.31 -9.40 1.34
N GLN A 61 -19.10 -9.87 2.30
CA GLN A 61 -19.08 -9.38 3.66
C GLN A 61 -17.69 -9.61 4.28
N ILE A 62 -17.11 -8.55 4.81
CA ILE A 62 -15.86 -8.61 5.56
C ILE A 62 -16.21 -9.08 6.98
N PRO A 63 -15.50 -10.09 7.52
CA PRO A 63 -15.71 -10.50 8.91
C PRO A 63 -15.48 -9.34 9.87
N ASN A 64 -16.32 -9.24 10.91
CA ASN A 64 -16.28 -8.10 11.85
C ASN A 64 -15.01 -8.04 12.71
N TYR A 65 -14.24 -9.12 12.74
CA TYR A 65 -13.00 -9.27 13.49
C TYR A 65 -11.75 -9.02 12.60
N TRP A 66 -11.95 -8.63 11.34
CA TRP A 66 -10.89 -8.14 10.46
C TRP A 66 -10.84 -6.63 10.54
N HIS A 67 -9.67 -6.11 10.91
CA HIS A 67 -9.35 -4.69 10.93
C HIS A 67 -8.11 -4.45 10.08
N ALA A 68 -8.11 -3.39 9.29
CA ALA A 68 -6.95 -2.97 8.51
C ALA A 68 -6.70 -1.49 8.78
N TYR A 69 -5.69 -1.22 9.61
CA TYR A 69 -5.34 0.15 9.97
C TYR A 69 -4.51 0.75 8.87
N VAL A 70 -5.04 1.78 8.22
CA VAL A 70 -4.44 2.39 7.04
C VAL A 70 -4.22 3.87 7.32
N TYR A 71 -2.98 4.32 7.14
CA TYR A 71 -2.69 5.74 7.09
C TYR A 71 -3.11 6.28 5.72
N MET A 72 -4.13 7.12 5.72
CA MET A 72 -4.67 7.76 4.53
C MET A 72 -4.28 9.23 4.50
N THR A 73 -3.77 9.68 3.36
CA THR A 73 -3.59 11.11 3.07
C THR A 73 -4.39 11.47 1.83
N TYR A 74 -4.99 12.65 1.84
CA TYR A 74 -5.82 13.13 0.75
C TYR A 74 -5.48 14.58 0.44
N VAL A 75 -5.42 14.91 -0.84
CA VAL A 75 -5.25 16.26 -1.37
C VAL A 75 -6.27 16.46 -2.49
N ASN A 76 -7.04 17.53 -2.40
CA ASN A 76 -8.04 17.97 -3.35
C ASN A 76 -7.78 19.43 -3.69
N LYS A 77 -7.03 19.65 -4.77
CA LYS A 77 -6.60 20.98 -5.20
C LYS A 77 -6.78 21.12 -6.70
N MET A 78 -7.41 22.22 -7.13
CA MET A 78 -7.53 22.59 -8.55
C MET A 78 -8.08 21.47 -9.45
N GLY A 79 -9.02 20.65 -8.94
CA GLY A 79 -9.61 19.55 -9.71
C GLY A 79 -8.79 18.26 -9.73
N LEU A 80 -7.60 18.26 -9.12
CA LEU A 80 -6.81 17.07 -8.84
C LEU A 80 -7.13 16.54 -7.44
N LYS A 81 -7.48 15.26 -7.35
CA LYS A 81 -7.75 14.52 -6.12
C LYS A 81 -6.76 13.38 -5.98
N MET A 82 -5.75 13.55 -5.13
CA MET A 82 -4.81 12.50 -4.76
C MET A 82 -5.25 11.88 -3.44
N LEU A 83 -5.23 10.56 -3.39
CA LEU A 83 -5.38 9.78 -2.17
C LEU A 83 -4.22 8.81 -2.07
N TYR A 84 -3.51 8.80 -0.96
CA TYR A 84 -2.58 7.75 -0.61
C TYR A 84 -3.14 6.90 0.53
N ALA A 85 -2.84 5.61 0.46
CA ALA A 85 -3.22 4.59 1.43
C ALA A 85 -2.00 3.71 1.71
N GLY A 86 -1.48 3.83 2.93
CA GLY A 86 -0.38 3.01 3.42
C GLY A 86 -0.78 2.15 4.60
N LEU A 87 -0.54 0.84 4.52
CA LEU A 87 -0.97 -0.11 5.54
C LEU A 87 -0.10 0.02 6.79
N CYS A 88 -0.71 0.32 7.93
CA CYS A 88 -0.03 0.34 9.23
C CYS A 88 0.13 -1.08 9.76
N ASN A 89 -0.99 -1.80 9.88
CA ASN A 89 -1.06 -3.20 10.27
C ASN A 89 -2.48 -3.76 10.03
N ILE A 90 -2.62 -5.08 10.11
CA ILE A 90 -3.88 -5.82 10.02
C ILE A 90 -4.11 -6.55 11.35
N SER A 91 -5.33 -6.53 11.88
CA SER A 91 -5.79 -7.41 12.96
C SER A 91 -6.81 -8.40 12.41
N LEU A 92 -6.66 -9.69 12.72
CA LEU A 92 -7.55 -10.76 12.24
C LEU A 92 -8.41 -11.41 13.33
N VAL A 93 -8.15 -11.15 14.62
CA VAL A 93 -8.94 -11.67 15.77
C VAL A 93 -8.69 -10.80 17.03
N ASP A 94 -8.57 -9.49 16.88
CA ASP A 94 -8.28 -8.50 17.95
C ASP A 94 -7.02 -8.73 18.80
N GLN A 95 -6.19 -9.69 18.42
CA GLN A 95 -5.00 -10.10 19.19
C GLN A 95 -3.76 -10.17 18.32
N VAL A 96 -3.86 -10.70 17.09
CA VAL A 96 -2.74 -10.83 16.16
C VAL A 96 -2.67 -9.62 15.25
N PHE A 97 -1.63 -8.79 15.40
CA PHE A 97 -1.31 -7.71 14.48
C PHE A 97 -0.22 -8.12 13.52
N ILE A 98 -0.44 -7.87 12.23
CA ILE A 98 0.48 -8.19 11.15
C ILE A 98 0.84 -6.90 10.41
N THR A 99 2.12 -6.56 10.38
CA THR A 99 2.66 -5.42 9.62
C THR A 99 3.20 -5.89 8.27
N ILE A 100 2.45 -5.64 7.19
CA ILE A 100 2.87 -5.90 5.81
C ILE A 100 3.04 -4.55 5.11
N PRO A 101 4.21 -4.24 4.55
CA PRO A 101 4.39 -3.05 3.75
C PRO A 101 3.48 -3.09 2.53
N MET A 102 2.62 -2.08 2.41
CA MET A 102 1.77 -1.91 1.25
C MET A 102 1.47 -0.42 1.13
N GLN A 103 1.87 0.15 0.00
CA GLN A 103 1.69 1.55 -0.33
C GLN A 103 0.94 1.68 -1.63
N THR A 104 -0.01 2.60 -1.69
CA THR A 104 -0.75 2.88 -2.92
C THR A 104 -1.14 4.34 -2.95
N PHE A 105 -0.95 4.99 -4.09
CA PHE A 105 -1.59 6.26 -4.37
C PHE A 105 -2.57 6.13 -5.53
N LEU A 106 -3.68 6.85 -5.44
CA LEU A 106 -4.71 7.01 -6.45
C LEU A 106 -4.85 8.50 -6.77
N ILE A 107 -4.89 8.86 -8.04
CA ILE A 107 -5.03 10.25 -8.45
C ILE A 107 -6.14 10.35 -9.48
N HIS A 108 -7.20 11.06 -9.12
CA HIS A 108 -8.27 11.45 -10.04
C HIS A 108 -8.05 12.90 -10.49
N TYR A 109 -8.22 13.16 -11.78
CA TYR A 109 -8.08 14.50 -12.35
C TYR A 109 -8.80 14.59 -13.70
N LYS A 110 -9.01 15.83 -14.16
CA LYS A 110 -9.30 16.07 -15.56
C LYS A 110 -8.04 16.18 -16.38
N THR A 111 -7.97 15.50 -17.53
CA THR A 111 -6.80 15.54 -18.43
C THR A 111 -6.51 16.96 -18.90
N GLU A 112 -5.29 17.21 -19.38
CA GLU A 112 -4.78 18.55 -19.74
C GLU A 112 -5.69 19.32 -20.72
N ASN A 113 -6.35 18.64 -21.65
CA ASN A 113 -7.29 19.27 -22.59
C ASN A 113 -8.68 19.54 -21.98
N ASN A 114 -8.85 19.29 -20.68
CA ASN A 114 -10.10 19.39 -19.92
C ASN A 114 -11.24 18.52 -20.51
N SER A 115 -10.87 17.48 -21.24
CA SER A 115 -11.80 16.66 -22.02
C SER A 115 -12.39 15.53 -21.17
N ARG A 116 -11.60 14.96 -20.25
CA ARG A 116 -11.87 13.64 -19.67
C ARG A 116 -11.50 13.53 -18.21
N ASP A 117 -12.12 12.57 -17.53
CA ASP A 117 -11.74 12.14 -16.19
C ASP A 117 -10.80 10.93 -16.27
N ALA A 118 -9.62 11.07 -15.68
CA ALA A 118 -8.62 10.02 -15.55
C ALA A 118 -8.45 9.66 -14.08
N LEU A 119 -8.24 8.38 -13.81
CA LEU A 119 -7.83 7.84 -12.52
C LEU A 119 -6.57 7.00 -12.74
N VAL A 120 -5.51 7.35 -12.05
CA VAL A 120 -4.25 6.61 -12.07
C VAL A 120 -3.99 6.02 -10.69
N ALA A 121 -3.51 4.79 -10.63
CA ALA A 121 -3.07 4.12 -9.42
C ALA A 121 -1.65 3.57 -9.61
N SER A 122 -0.81 3.76 -8.59
CA SER A 122 0.49 3.08 -8.46
C SER A 122 0.57 2.44 -7.09
N SER A 123 1.10 1.22 -7.03
CA SER A 123 1.17 0.45 -5.80
C SER A 123 2.47 -0.36 -5.72
N PHE A 124 3.06 -0.31 -4.53
CA PHE A 124 4.14 -1.21 -4.13
C PHE A 124 3.64 -2.64 -4.03
N LEU A 125 4.31 -3.55 -4.73
CA LEU A 125 3.95 -4.98 -4.75
C LEU A 125 4.84 -5.78 -3.79
N MET A 126 6.16 -5.70 -3.93
CA MET A 126 7.10 -6.43 -3.07
C MET A 126 8.56 -5.99 -3.23
N LEU A 127 9.37 -6.40 -2.25
CA LEU A 127 10.82 -6.55 -2.44
C LEU A 127 11.10 -7.93 -3.05
N MET A 128 12.05 -7.98 -3.99
CA MET A 128 12.50 -9.22 -4.59
C MET A 128 14.03 -9.28 -4.59
N GLY A 129 14.56 -10.26 -3.87
CA GLY A 129 15.96 -10.65 -4.02
C GLY A 129 16.12 -11.49 -5.28
N PHE A 130 17.26 -11.38 -5.95
CA PHE A 130 17.56 -12.21 -7.11
C PHE A 130 19.07 -12.40 -7.29
N ASN A 131 19.47 -13.39 -8.08
CA ASN A 131 20.82 -13.45 -8.60
C ASN A 131 20.84 -13.88 -10.07
N ASP A 132 21.67 -13.19 -10.85
CA ASP A 132 21.87 -13.50 -12.25
C ASP A 132 22.49 -14.89 -12.40
N THR A 133 22.13 -15.58 -13.46
CA THR A 133 22.75 -16.81 -13.92
C THR A 133 23.47 -16.58 -15.24
N ALA A 134 24.17 -17.60 -15.74
CA ALA A 134 24.75 -17.53 -17.08
C ALA A 134 23.69 -17.44 -18.20
N GLU A 135 22.43 -17.70 -17.87
CA GLU A 135 21.29 -17.74 -18.80
C GLU A 135 20.34 -16.54 -18.61
N SER A 136 20.66 -15.58 -17.74
CA SER A 136 19.83 -14.38 -17.54
C SER A 136 19.55 -13.70 -18.87
N ILE A 137 18.27 -13.43 -19.10
CA ILE A 137 17.74 -12.74 -20.28
C ILE A 137 17.99 -11.24 -20.13
N HIS A 138 17.81 -10.72 -18.91
CA HIS A 138 17.97 -9.32 -18.56
C HIS A 138 19.05 -9.20 -17.49
N PRO A 139 20.31 -8.94 -17.87
CA PRO A 139 21.37 -8.71 -16.90
C PRO A 139 20.97 -7.66 -15.88
N ASP A 140 21.32 -7.90 -14.61
CA ASP A 140 21.07 -6.96 -13.52
C ASP A 140 19.59 -6.68 -13.20
N SER A 141 18.66 -7.49 -13.71
CA SER A 141 17.22 -7.38 -13.39
C SER A 141 16.57 -8.77 -13.33
N PRO A 142 15.73 -9.06 -12.32
CA PRO A 142 15.21 -10.41 -12.10
C PRO A 142 14.40 -10.91 -13.28
N ASP A 143 14.73 -12.07 -13.82
CA ASP A 143 13.96 -12.74 -14.86
C ASP A 143 13.73 -14.23 -14.60
N ARG A 144 13.05 -14.91 -15.53
CA ARG A 144 12.64 -16.31 -15.39
C ARG A 144 13.81 -17.31 -15.30
N ASN A 145 14.99 -16.94 -15.77
CA ASN A 145 16.21 -17.76 -15.74
C ASN A 145 17.07 -17.51 -14.50
N ASP A 146 16.64 -16.62 -13.60
CA ASP A 146 17.35 -16.28 -12.37
C ASP A 146 16.89 -17.11 -11.16
N THR A 147 17.66 -17.06 -10.07
CA THR A 147 17.09 -17.45 -8.77
C THR A 147 16.37 -16.27 -8.17
N LEU A 148 15.05 -16.40 -7.98
CA LEU A 148 14.21 -15.34 -7.43
C LEU A 148 13.81 -15.66 -5.98
N TRP A 149 13.87 -14.65 -5.12
CA TRP A 149 13.40 -14.68 -3.74
C TRP A 149 12.40 -13.57 -3.49
N ALA A 150 11.13 -13.92 -3.49
CA ALA A 150 10.07 -12.99 -3.14
C ALA A 150 10.09 -12.75 -1.62
N SER A 151 10.30 -11.50 -1.21
CA SER A 151 10.52 -11.12 0.19
C SER A 151 9.23 -10.59 0.81
N PHE A 152 8.57 -11.43 1.62
CA PHE A 152 7.27 -11.13 2.21
C PHE A 152 7.38 -10.95 3.72
N SER A 153 7.01 -9.76 4.20
CA SER A 153 6.96 -9.48 5.63
C SER A 153 6.08 -10.47 6.37
N LEU A 154 6.62 -11.06 7.44
CA LEU A 154 5.82 -11.82 8.41
C LEU A 154 5.10 -10.89 9.38
N GLY A 155 5.61 -9.67 9.59
CA GLY A 155 4.91 -8.60 10.30
C GLY A 155 4.50 -8.86 11.74
N LEU A 156 4.85 -10.01 12.33
CA LEU A 156 4.48 -10.40 13.68
C LEU A 156 5.30 -9.60 14.71
N ASN A 157 4.68 -9.26 15.84
CA ASN A 157 5.38 -8.77 17.03
C ASN A 157 5.32 -9.83 18.15
N LEU A 158 6.41 -10.60 18.35
CA LEU A 158 6.50 -11.66 19.36
C LEU A 158 7.42 -11.30 20.55
N GLU A 159 7.82 -10.04 20.69
CA GLU A 159 8.74 -9.55 21.74
C GLU A 159 8.34 -9.94 23.16
N GLN A 160 7.04 -9.90 23.46
CA GLN A 160 6.50 -10.19 24.79
C GLN A 160 6.64 -11.67 25.18
N TRP A 161 6.70 -12.58 24.21
CA TRP A 161 6.65 -14.03 24.43
C TRP A 161 8.02 -14.68 24.32
N PHE A 162 8.89 -14.09 23.51
CA PHE A 162 10.29 -14.50 23.40
C PHE A 162 11.21 -13.30 23.63
N PRO A 163 11.26 -12.76 24.86
CA PRO A 163 12.11 -11.60 25.18
C PRO A 163 13.59 -11.91 24.89
N ASP A 164 13.99 -13.16 25.07
CA ASP A 164 15.34 -13.68 24.86
C ASP A 164 15.50 -14.51 23.57
N ALA A 165 14.52 -14.49 22.65
CA ALA A 165 14.65 -15.22 21.39
C ALA A 165 15.87 -14.72 20.62
N LYS A 166 16.74 -15.68 20.28
CA LYS A 166 17.81 -15.49 19.29
C LYS A 166 17.30 -15.68 17.85
N PHE A 167 16.02 -16.02 17.68
CA PHE A 167 15.29 -16.15 16.41
C PHE A 167 14.92 -14.74 15.89
N PRO A 168 14.72 -14.50 14.57
CA PRO A 168 14.63 -13.14 14.01
C PRO A 168 13.65 -12.23 14.74
N SER A 169 13.97 -10.92 14.75
CA SER A 169 13.18 -9.91 15.44
C SER A 169 11.83 -9.72 14.75
N LEU A 170 10.88 -10.60 15.08
CA LEU A 170 9.47 -10.42 14.82
C LEU A 170 9.00 -9.28 15.74
N ARG A 171 9.38 -8.04 15.38
CA ARG A 171 9.13 -6.78 16.11
C ARG A 171 8.90 -5.65 15.10
N SER A 172 8.27 -5.95 13.98
CA SER A 172 8.09 -4.97 12.90
C SER A 172 7.20 -3.82 13.40
N LYS A 173 7.67 -2.59 13.22
CA LYS A 173 6.96 -1.37 13.64
C LYS A 173 6.70 -0.49 12.44
N THR A 174 5.60 0.24 12.50
CA THR A 174 5.25 1.24 11.49
C THR A 174 5.29 2.62 12.12
N GLU A 175 5.90 3.56 11.41
CA GLU A 175 5.95 4.97 11.74
C GLU A 175 5.36 5.77 10.58
N ILE A 176 4.61 6.80 10.92
CA ILE A 176 3.96 7.69 9.97
C ILE A 176 4.74 8.99 9.90
N PHE A 177 5.03 9.44 8.68
CA PHE A 177 5.43 10.82 8.43
C PHE A 177 4.16 11.63 8.13
N PRO A 178 3.77 12.54 9.03
CA PRO A 178 2.52 13.26 8.88
C PRO A 178 2.46 14.07 7.58
N LEU A 179 1.26 14.20 7.03
CA LEU A 179 0.99 15.10 5.92
C LEU A 179 1.34 16.53 6.34
N THR A 180 2.27 17.12 5.60
CA THR A 180 2.67 18.52 5.70
C THR A 180 2.42 19.20 4.37
N TYR A 181 2.33 20.53 4.36
CA TYR A 181 2.13 21.30 3.16
C TYR A 181 2.83 22.66 3.24
N SER A 182 3.18 23.20 2.08
CA SER A 182 3.80 24.52 1.94
C SER A 182 2.77 25.65 2.11
N ASP A 183 3.23 26.84 2.49
CA ASP A 183 2.38 28.03 2.67
C ASP A 183 1.62 28.44 1.40
N ASN A 184 2.21 28.18 0.22
CA ASN A 184 1.56 28.46 -1.06
C ASN A 184 0.45 27.44 -1.41
N GLY A 185 0.31 26.36 -0.64
CA GLY A 185 -0.69 25.32 -0.88
C GLY A 185 -0.53 24.60 -2.22
N LEU A 186 0.71 24.42 -2.68
CA LEU A 186 1.07 23.75 -3.93
C LEU A 186 2.06 22.59 -3.73
N THR A 187 2.51 22.34 -2.51
CA THR A 187 3.39 21.20 -2.19
C THR A 187 2.89 20.50 -0.94
N TRP A 188 2.83 19.17 -0.98
CA TRP A 188 2.50 18.31 0.15
C TRP A 188 3.53 17.21 0.29
N SER A 189 3.88 16.86 1.52
CA SER A 189 4.78 15.73 1.81
C SER A 189 4.21 14.84 2.89
N TRP A 190 4.32 13.53 2.71
CA TRP A 190 3.87 12.50 3.65
C TRP A 190 4.65 11.21 3.42
N GLY A 191 4.46 10.22 4.27
CA GLY A 191 5.10 8.93 4.04
C GLY A 191 4.97 7.98 5.22
N MET A 192 5.64 6.84 5.11
CA MET A 192 5.67 5.82 6.14
C MET A 192 7.02 5.10 6.17
N ARG A 193 7.40 4.65 7.35
CA ARG A 193 8.59 3.84 7.59
C ARG A 193 8.20 2.57 8.33
N TYR A 194 8.60 1.43 7.78
CA TYR A 194 8.55 0.14 8.44
C TYR A 194 9.94 -0.16 9.01
N THR A 195 10.08 -0.49 10.29
CA THR A 195 11.38 -0.84 10.90
C THR A 195 11.37 -2.24 11.47
N ASN A 196 12.55 -2.85 11.58
CA ASN A 196 12.70 -4.25 12.01
C ASN A 196 11.83 -5.18 11.16
N LEU A 197 11.84 -4.97 9.85
CA LEU A 197 10.99 -5.68 8.92
C LEU A 197 11.55 -7.08 8.72
N THR A 198 10.93 -8.08 9.35
CA THR A 198 11.30 -9.48 9.13
C THR A 198 10.48 -10.05 7.98
N ALA A 199 11.15 -10.46 6.92
CA ALA A 199 10.54 -11.04 5.74
C ALA A 199 10.98 -12.49 5.53
N VAL A 200 10.05 -13.32 5.07
CA VAL A 200 10.37 -14.63 4.52
C VAL A 200 10.78 -14.45 3.08
N TRP A 201 11.93 -15.02 2.73
CA TRP A 201 12.37 -15.18 1.36
C TRP A 201 11.82 -16.48 0.82
N TRP A 202 10.80 -16.37 -0.01
CA TRP A 202 10.21 -17.49 -0.73
C TRP A 202 10.92 -17.64 -2.05
N ARG A 203 11.51 -18.81 -2.30
CA ARG A 203 12.08 -19.06 -3.61
C ARG A 203 10.95 -19.22 -4.62
N THR A 204 10.96 -18.38 -5.64
CA THR A 204 9.95 -18.34 -6.71
C THR A 204 10.56 -18.66 -8.06
N TYR A 205 9.73 -19.14 -8.97
CA TYR A 205 10.10 -19.40 -10.36
C TYR A 205 9.02 -18.83 -11.27
N ILE A 206 9.43 -18.24 -12.39
CA ILE A 206 8.51 -17.79 -13.44
C ILE A 206 8.57 -18.85 -14.55
N SER A 207 7.44 -19.46 -14.88
CA SER A 207 7.38 -20.49 -15.92
C SER A 207 7.44 -19.88 -17.33
N GLU A 208 7.65 -20.73 -18.35
CA GLU A 208 7.56 -20.31 -19.75
C GLU A 208 6.16 -19.80 -20.13
N GLU A 209 5.12 -20.29 -19.44
CA GLU A 209 3.73 -19.82 -19.58
C GLU A 209 3.46 -18.53 -18.79
N ASN A 210 4.53 -17.91 -18.28
CA ASN A 210 4.48 -16.68 -17.50
C ASN A 210 3.58 -16.80 -16.26
N GLU A 211 3.78 -17.88 -15.50
CA GLU A 211 3.12 -18.12 -14.22
C GLU A 211 4.15 -18.25 -13.09
N THR A 212 3.89 -17.64 -11.94
CA THR A 212 4.78 -17.79 -10.78
C THR A 212 4.44 -19.04 -9.99
N GLU A 213 5.44 -19.89 -9.77
CA GLU A 213 5.39 -20.96 -8.79
C GLU A 213 6.16 -20.57 -7.53
N VAL A 214 5.55 -20.82 -6.37
CA VAL A 214 6.19 -20.63 -5.06
C VAL A 214 6.68 -21.97 -4.56
N SER A 215 7.96 -22.04 -4.21
CA SER A 215 8.54 -23.19 -3.56
C SER A 215 8.62 -23.01 -2.04
N ARG A 216 9.49 -23.77 -1.37
CA ARG A 216 9.63 -23.70 0.09
C ARG A 216 10.25 -22.36 0.53
N PRO A 217 10.00 -21.90 1.77
CA PRO A 217 10.79 -20.84 2.38
C PRO A 217 12.28 -21.17 2.25
N TRP A 218 13.06 -20.22 1.76
CA TRP A 218 14.51 -20.35 1.63
C TRP A 218 15.22 -19.71 2.83
N GLY A 219 14.71 -18.56 3.30
CA GLY A 219 15.30 -17.88 4.43
C GLY A 219 14.38 -16.87 5.12
N LEU A 220 14.89 -16.28 6.20
CA LEU A 220 14.30 -15.13 6.89
C LEU A 220 15.32 -14.00 6.89
N ALA A 221 14.96 -12.84 6.36
CA ALA A 221 15.78 -11.64 6.37
C ALA A 221 15.15 -10.57 7.27
N THR A 222 15.98 -9.89 8.07
CA THR A 222 15.56 -8.72 8.85
C THR A 222 16.16 -7.46 8.26
N TYR A 223 15.32 -6.60 7.69
CA TYR A 223 15.72 -5.28 7.21
C TYR A 223 15.60 -4.25 8.33
N ASP A 224 16.54 -3.30 8.37
CA ASP A 224 16.48 -2.17 9.31
C ASP A 224 15.25 -1.31 9.08
N GLU A 225 15.01 -0.96 7.82
CA GLU A 225 13.86 -0.21 7.41
C GLU A 225 13.38 -0.55 5.99
N LEU A 226 12.13 -0.25 5.73
CA LEU A 226 11.60 0.00 4.40
C LEU A 226 10.78 1.28 4.50
N THR A 227 11.23 2.33 3.84
CA THR A 227 10.66 3.67 3.98
C THR A 227 10.16 4.17 2.64
N PHE A 228 9.03 4.86 2.65
CA PHE A 228 8.44 5.52 1.49
C PHE A 228 8.09 6.96 1.89
N ASN A 229 8.66 7.93 1.19
CA ASN A 229 8.35 9.34 1.32
C ASN A 229 7.81 9.85 0.00
N TYR A 230 6.70 10.57 0.05
CA TYR A 230 6.08 11.14 -1.12
C TYR A 230 6.07 12.66 -1.01
N THR A 231 6.32 13.31 -2.14
CA THR A 231 6.13 14.75 -2.29
C THR A 231 5.29 15.00 -3.53
N LEU A 232 4.09 15.56 -3.34
CA LEU A 232 3.25 16.08 -4.41
C LEU A 232 3.55 17.56 -4.61
N THR A 233 3.92 17.96 -5.83
CA THR A 233 4.04 19.36 -6.23
C THR A 233 3.10 19.64 -7.39
N ILE A 234 2.30 20.71 -7.29
CA ILE A 234 1.38 21.14 -8.33
C ILE A 234 1.89 22.42 -8.98
N ASP A 235 2.10 22.38 -10.28
CA ASP A 235 2.40 23.53 -11.13
C ASP A 235 1.20 23.81 -12.05
N PRO A 236 0.32 24.74 -11.68
CA PRO A 236 -0.86 25.05 -12.47
C PRO A 236 -0.52 25.73 -13.81
N ASP A 237 0.58 26.47 -13.88
CA ASP A 237 0.99 27.18 -15.10
C ASP A 237 1.52 26.18 -16.14
N ALA A 238 2.30 25.19 -15.68
CA ALA A 238 2.75 24.09 -16.52
C ALA A 238 1.71 22.98 -16.72
N ARG A 239 0.52 23.10 -16.09
CA ARG A 239 -0.57 22.10 -16.12
C ARG A 239 -0.14 20.70 -15.68
N LYS A 240 0.76 20.65 -14.71
CA LYS A 240 1.41 19.42 -14.25
C LYS A 240 1.35 19.26 -12.75
N ALA A 241 1.20 18.03 -12.30
CA ALA A 241 1.49 17.67 -10.93
C ALA A 241 2.55 16.57 -10.92
N ASN A 242 3.55 16.69 -10.05
CA ASN A 242 4.60 15.70 -9.90
C ASN A 242 4.48 15.03 -8.53
N ILE A 243 4.56 13.70 -8.51
CA ILE A 243 4.81 12.94 -7.28
C ILE A 243 6.23 12.41 -7.37
N THR A 244 7.08 12.86 -6.45
CA THR A 244 8.36 12.22 -6.20
C THR A 244 8.16 11.22 -5.07
N GLU A 245 8.58 9.98 -5.29
CA GLU A 245 8.60 8.92 -4.29
C GLU A 245 10.07 8.64 -3.95
N ASN A 246 10.47 8.82 -2.70
CA ASN A 246 11.79 8.47 -2.21
C ASN A 246 11.64 7.22 -1.36
N HIS A 247 12.28 6.12 -1.76
CA HIS A 247 12.29 4.90 -0.97
C HIS A 247 13.66 4.62 -0.38
N VAL A 248 13.63 4.02 0.81
CA VAL A 248 14.83 3.52 1.49
C VAL A 248 14.65 2.05 1.77
N ILE A 249 15.58 1.22 1.29
CA ILE A 249 15.70 -0.17 1.69
C ILE A 249 16.84 -0.25 2.69
N GLY A 250 16.52 -0.45 3.96
CA GLY A 250 17.51 -0.57 5.02
C GLY A 250 18.37 -1.83 4.85
N ARG A 251 19.52 -1.83 5.51
CA ARG A 251 20.44 -2.98 5.50
C ARG A 251 19.77 -4.25 6.02
N ILE A 252 20.26 -5.40 5.57
CA ILE A 252 19.93 -6.68 6.18
C ILE A 252 20.83 -6.87 7.41
N ARG A 253 20.22 -6.91 8.60
CA ARG A 253 20.95 -7.21 9.84
C ARG A 253 21.15 -8.70 10.07
N ASP A 254 20.13 -9.47 9.75
CA ASP A 254 20.08 -10.89 10.01
C ASP A 254 19.55 -11.60 8.78
N LEU A 255 20.23 -12.67 8.37
CA LEU A 255 19.78 -13.58 7.33
C LEU A 255 19.87 -15.02 7.85
N TRP A 256 18.73 -15.68 7.92
CA TRP A 256 18.63 -17.09 8.27
C TRP A 256 18.41 -17.89 7.00
N VAL A 257 19.34 -18.78 6.65
CA VAL A 257 19.25 -19.63 5.45
C VAL A 257 18.93 -21.05 5.88
N PHE A 258 17.88 -21.63 5.30
CA PHE A 258 17.39 -22.97 5.65
C PHE A 258 17.87 -24.03 4.67
N TYR A 259 18.50 -25.09 5.21
CA TYR A 259 19.05 -26.20 4.41
C TYR A 259 18.20 -27.50 4.52
N GLY A 260 17.20 -27.53 5.40
CA GLY A 260 16.39 -28.72 5.72
C GLY A 260 14.87 -28.48 5.70
N TRP A 261 14.11 -29.45 6.22
CA TRP A 261 12.66 -29.34 6.41
C TRP A 261 12.31 -28.50 7.65
N PHE A 262 11.21 -27.75 7.60
CA PHE A 262 10.75 -26.87 8.69
C PHE A 262 10.49 -27.59 10.03
N LEU A 263 10.36 -28.92 10.04
CA LEU A 263 10.13 -29.71 11.26
C LEU A 263 11.40 -29.88 12.11
N VAL A 264 12.60 -29.80 11.52
CA VAL A 264 13.88 -29.74 12.24
C VAL A 264 14.73 -28.69 11.53
N PRO A 265 14.69 -27.42 11.97
CA PRO A 265 15.30 -26.34 11.21
C PRO A 265 16.83 -26.46 11.30
N ILE A 266 17.44 -26.99 10.24
CA ILE A 266 18.87 -26.84 9.97
C ILE A 266 19.03 -25.50 9.27
N TYR A 267 19.73 -24.58 9.95
CA TYR A 267 19.91 -23.22 9.47
C TYR A 267 21.33 -22.73 9.73
N ASN A 268 21.74 -21.78 8.88
CA ASN A 268 22.81 -20.85 9.21
C ASN A 268 22.22 -19.47 9.40
N HIS A 269 22.69 -18.76 10.43
CA HIS A 269 22.35 -17.37 10.72
C HIS A 269 23.57 -16.50 10.41
N TYR A 270 23.43 -15.61 9.45
CA TYR A 270 24.42 -14.61 9.09
C TYR A 270 24.01 -13.26 9.66
N ASN A 271 24.96 -12.54 10.25
CA ASN A 271 24.78 -11.16 10.69
C ASN A 271 26.08 -10.36 10.45
N SER A 272 26.18 -9.15 11.01
CA SER A 272 27.36 -8.30 10.83
C SER A 272 28.64 -8.80 11.50
N THR A 273 28.60 -9.86 12.32
CA THR A 273 29.76 -10.38 13.07
C THR A 273 30.19 -11.79 12.67
N GLY A 274 29.39 -12.49 11.87
CA GLY A 274 29.76 -13.76 11.25
C GLY A 274 28.57 -14.68 10.99
N CYS A 275 28.88 -15.96 10.77
CA CYS A 275 27.93 -17.03 10.53
C CYS A 275 27.82 -17.92 11.76
N TYR A 276 26.59 -18.26 12.15
CA TYR A 276 26.27 -19.01 13.36
C TYR A 276 25.30 -20.15 13.07
N ALA A 277 25.39 -21.24 13.83
CA ALA A 277 24.37 -22.28 13.89
C ALA A 277 24.09 -22.63 15.35
N TYR A 278 22.82 -22.64 15.75
CA TYR A 278 22.39 -22.90 17.14
C TYR A 278 23.13 -22.08 18.21
N GLY A 279 23.54 -20.85 17.85
CA GLY A 279 24.28 -19.94 18.73
C GLY A 279 25.80 -20.13 18.75
N THR A 280 26.34 -21.14 18.06
CA THR A 280 27.78 -21.35 17.90
C THR A 280 28.28 -20.69 16.62
N LYS A 281 29.34 -19.88 16.72
CA LYS A 281 29.97 -19.26 15.55
C LYS A 281 30.67 -20.32 14.70
N LEU A 282 30.32 -20.40 13.43
CA LEU A 282 30.90 -21.32 12.45
C LEU A 282 32.04 -20.67 11.66
N SER A 283 31.89 -19.40 11.31
CA SER A 283 32.88 -18.65 10.53
C SER A 283 32.77 -17.14 10.78
N ASN A 284 33.72 -16.37 10.27
CA ASN A 284 33.68 -14.90 10.25
C ASN A 284 32.92 -14.33 9.04
N GLU A 285 32.36 -15.18 8.16
CA GLU A 285 31.57 -14.74 6.99
C GLU A 285 30.33 -14.01 7.48
N THR A 286 30.25 -12.71 7.21
CA THR A 286 29.13 -11.86 7.59
C THR A 286 27.96 -12.02 6.62
N VAL A 287 26.82 -11.41 6.93
CA VAL A 287 25.69 -11.33 6.00
C VAL A 287 26.05 -10.61 4.69
N TYR A 288 26.90 -9.59 4.75
CA TYR A 288 27.33 -8.86 3.56
C TYR A 288 28.26 -9.70 2.69
N ASP A 289 29.21 -10.42 3.33
CA ASP A 289 30.08 -11.37 2.63
C ASP A 289 29.26 -12.47 1.94
N PHE A 290 28.25 -13.00 2.63
CA PHE A 290 27.36 -14.00 2.08
C PHE A 290 26.61 -13.48 0.85
N LEU A 291 25.93 -12.33 0.97
CA LEU A 291 25.16 -11.75 -0.14
C LEU A 291 26.06 -11.44 -1.34
N HIS A 292 27.23 -10.84 -1.09
CA HIS A 292 28.21 -10.54 -2.13
C HIS A 292 28.72 -11.81 -2.82
N LYS A 293 29.17 -12.80 -2.06
CA LYS A 293 29.69 -14.08 -2.58
C LYS A 293 28.65 -14.86 -3.37
N HIS A 294 27.38 -14.75 -3.01
CA HIS A 294 26.27 -15.41 -3.69
C HIS A 294 25.62 -14.55 -4.80
N GLY A 295 26.16 -13.35 -5.06
CA GLY A 295 25.66 -12.43 -6.09
C GLY A 295 24.21 -12.00 -5.86
N VAL A 296 23.78 -11.90 -4.60
CA VAL A 296 22.39 -11.56 -4.27
C VAL A 296 22.16 -10.07 -4.42
N LYS A 297 21.30 -9.72 -5.37
CA LYS A 297 20.83 -8.37 -5.70
C LYS A 297 19.44 -8.13 -5.10
N MET A 298 18.98 -6.88 -5.13
CA MET A 298 17.67 -6.48 -4.64
C MET A 298 16.90 -5.71 -5.71
N SER A 299 15.58 -5.83 -5.70
CA SER A 299 14.69 -5.04 -6.55
C SER A 299 13.38 -4.69 -5.83
N ILE A 300 12.75 -3.61 -6.28
CA ILE A 300 11.35 -3.28 -5.99
C ILE A 300 10.53 -3.63 -7.21
N VAL A 301 9.35 -4.23 -6.97
CA VAL A 301 8.34 -4.45 -8.01
C VAL A 301 7.12 -3.59 -7.68
N ASP A 302 6.68 -2.83 -8.66
CA ASP A 302 5.52 -1.95 -8.59
C ASP A 302 4.55 -2.24 -9.75
N PHE A 303 3.27 -1.95 -9.55
CA PHE A 303 2.29 -1.99 -10.62
C PHE A 303 1.63 -0.63 -10.85
N GLN A 304 1.38 -0.33 -12.12
CA GLN A 304 0.69 0.88 -12.56
C GLN A 304 -0.65 0.50 -13.22
N ALA A 305 -1.71 1.25 -12.91
CA ALA A 305 -2.98 1.15 -13.61
C ALA A 305 -3.58 2.52 -13.90
N SER A 306 -4.18 2.67 -15.08
CA SER A 306 -4.86 3.87 -15.53
C SER A 306 -6.27 3.52 -15.97
N ILE A 307 -7.22 4.36 -15.61
CA ILE A 307 -8.64 4.14 -15.84
C ILE A 307 -9.23 5.44 -16.33
N MET A 308 -9.88 5.38 -17.49
CA MET A 308 -10.73 6.45 -18.00
C MET A 308 -12.19 5.98 -17.97
N LEU A 309 -13.15 6.90 -17.99
CA LEU A 309 -14.58 6.53 -17.86
C LEU A 309 -15.14 5.88 -19.13
N ASP A 310 -14.73 6.37 -20.29
CA ASP A 310 -15.38 6.13 -21.58
C ASP A 310 -14.43 5.54 -22.64
N ARG A 311 -13.13 5.39 -22.34
CA ARG A 311 -12.10 4.96 -23.30
C ARG A 311 -11.07 4.02 -22.68
N ASP A 312 -10.27 3.39 -23.53
CA ASP A 312 -9.13 2.57 -23.12
C ASP A 312 -7.85 3.41 -23.09
N THR A 313 -6.86 2.94 -22.34
CA THR A 313 -5.52 3.53 -22.24
C THR A 313 -4.50 2.58 -22.84
N TYR A 314 -3.38 3.14 -23.30
CA TYR A 314 -2.20 2.37 -23.69
C TYR A 314 -0.93 3.04 -23.17
N SER A 315 0.09 2.24 -22.87
CA SER A 315 1.35 2.72 -22.31
C SER A 315 2.51 2.38 -23.23
N THR A 316 3.39 3.35 -23.48
CA THR A 316 4.59 3.14 -24.30
C THR A 316 5.85 3.67 -23.63
N SER A 317 6.98 3.06 -23.94
CA SER A 317 8.30 3.62 -23.63
C SER A 317 8.54 4.91 -24.42
N ALA A 318 9.61 5.64 -24.08
CA ALA A 318 10.05 6.81 -24.83
C ALA A 318 10.39 6.51 -26.31
N SER A 319 10.74 5.26 -26.65
CA SER A 319 10.97 4.81 -28.02
C SER A 319 9.69 4.40 -28.75
N GLY A 320 8.53 4.47 -28.10
CA GLY A 320 7.23 4.09 -28.66
C GLY A 320 6.92 2.60 -28.60
N GLN A 321 7.70 1.80 -27.89
CA GLN A 321 7.40 0.38 -27.69
C GLN A 321 6.25 0.21 -26.71
N ASN A 322 5.32 -0.70 -27.00
CA ASN A 322 4.29 -1.08 -26.03
C ASN A 322 4.94 -1.74 -24.82
N VAL A 323 4.58 -1.28 -23.61
CA VAL A 323 5.11 -1.83 -22.36
C VAL A 323 4.11 -2.72 -21.61
N THR A 324 2.85 -2.74 -22.03
CA THR A 324 1.83 -3.59 -21.42
C THR A 324 2.13 -5.05 -21.70
N ASP A 325 2.32 -5.83 -20.64
CA ASP A 325 2.66 -7.26 -20.70
C ASP A 325 3.89 -7.55 -21.60
N ASN A 326 4.86 -6.63 -21.58
CA ASN A 326 6.09 -6.72 -22.36
C ASN A 326 7.30 -6.35 -21.49
N GLU A 327 8.46 -6.90 -21.82
CA GLU A 327 9.72 -6.61 -21.14
C GLU A 327 10.50 -5.54 -21.90
N VAL A 328 10.51 -4.31 -21.38
CA VAL A 328 11.15 -3.16 -22.03
C VAL A 328 12.06 -2.45 -21.04
N LEU A 329 13.34 -2.29 -21.39
CA LEU A 329 14.30 -1.53 -20.59
C LEU A 329 13.97 -0.03 -20.65
N VAL A 330 13.88 0.61 -19.49
CA VAL A 330 13.51 2.02 -19.34
C VAL A 330 14.36 2.78 -18.31
N SER A 331 15.52 2.24 -17.91
CA SER A 331 16.42 2.81 -16.89
C SER A 331 16.69 4.31 -17.07
N ASP A 332 16.97 4.72 -18.31
CA ASP A 332 17.35 6.08 -18.69
C ASP A 332 16.20 6.89 -19.31
N SER A 333 14.98 6.36 -19.26
CA SER A 333 13.84 6.92 -20.00
C SER A 333 12.56 7.00 -19.15
N SER A 334 11.41 6.98 -19.81
CA SER A 334 10.11 7.07 -19.16
C SER A 334 9.08 6.17 -19.85
N ILE A 335 8.02 5.87 -19.11
CA ILE A 335 6.81 5.25 -19.63
C ILE A 335 5.73 6.31 -19.64
N SER A 336 5.09 6.48 -20.79
CA SER A 336 3.98 7.42 -20.99
C SER A 336 2.69 6.66 -21.23
N THR A 337 1.64 7.00 -20.49
CA THR A 337 0.29 6.48 -20.72
C THR A 337 -0.53 7.50 -21.50
N TYR A 338 -1.23 7.01 -22.50
CA TYR A 338 -2.08 7.78 -23.40
C TYR A 338 -3.50 7.26 -23.38
N ALA A 339 -4.45 8.15 -23.65
CA ALA A 339 -5.79 7.75 -24.09
C ALA A 339 -5.74 7.18 -25.52
N ASP A 340 -6.75 6.40 -25.90
CA ASP A 340 -6.92 5.83 -27.24
C ASP A 340 -6.80 6.80 -28.44
N ASP A 341 -6.93 8.11 -28.23
CA ASP A 341 -6.79 9.15 -29.25
C ASP A 341 -5.44 9.90 -29.22
N GLY A 342 -4.51 9.45 -28.37
CA GLY A 342 -3.16 10.01 -28.27
C GLY A 342 -3.00 11.15 -27.26
N GLU A 343 -4.04 11.55 -26.52
CA GLU A 343 -3.88 12.49 -25.40
C GLU A 343 -3.00 11.86 -24.30
N LYS A 344 -1.92 12.54 -23.91
CA LYS A 344 -1.04 12.07 -22.83
C LYS A 344 -1.72 12.28 -21.47
N VAL A 345 -1.79 11.21 -20.68
CA VAL A 345 -2.51 11.18 -19.40
C VAL A 345 -1.51 11.17 -18.24
N PHE A 346 -0.50 10.30 -18.32
CA PHE A 346 0.43 10.05 -17.23
C PHE A 346 1.84 9.75 -17.74
N ASN A 347 2.86 9.97 -16.90
CA ASN A 347 4.23 9.60 -17.20
C ASN A 347 4.99 9.17 -15.94
N ALA A 348 5.56 7.98 -15.95
CA ALA A 348 6.54 7.52 -14.95
C ALA A 348 7.95 7.71 -15.53
N SER A 349 8.78 8.53 -14.87
CA SER A 349 10.12 8.89 -15.33
C SER A 349 11.20 8.23 -14.46
N PHE A 350 12.07 7.47 -15.10
CA PHE A 350 13.21 6.80 -14.46
C PHE A 350 14.54 7.46 -14.86
N GLY A 351 14.61 8.06 -16.05
CA GLY A 351 15.79 8.76 -16.55
C GLY A 351 16.20 10.01 -15.77
N VAL A 352 15.29 10.58 -14.98
CA VAL A 352 15.65 11.65 -14.04
C VAL A 352 16.48 11.14 -12.86
N LYS A 353 16.47 9.82 -12.62
CA LYS A 353 16.91 9.15 -11.40
C LYS A 353 17.48 7.76 -11.73
N GLN A 354 18.47 7.76 -12.63
CA GLN A 354 19.16 6.56 -13.13
C GLN A 354 20.04 5.89 -12.07
N THR A 355 20.37 6.61 -11.00
CA THR A 355 21.31 6.14 -9.98
C THR A 355 20.68 6.07 -8.61
N TYR A 356 21.19 5.16 -7.77
CA TYR A 356 20.87 5.06 -6.35
C TYR A 356 22.11 5.22 -5.49
N ASN A 357 21.90 5.63 -4.24
CA ASN A 357 22.94 5.68 -3.23
C ASN A 357 22.97 4.37 -2.44
N LEU A 358 24.13 3.75 -2.33
CA LEU A 358 24.39 2.61 -1.46
C LEU A 358 25.26 3.08 -0.29
N ILE A 359 24.73 2.97 0.92
CA ILE A 359 25.42 3.44 2.13
C ILE A 359 25.84 2.25 2.98
N ASN A 360 27.15 2.07 3.12
CA ASN A 360 27.72 1.13 4.05
C ASN A 360 27.69 1.71 5.48
N TYR A 361 27.40 0.88 6.48
CA TYR A 361 27.38 1.25 7.90
C TYR A 361 28.16 0.24 8.76
N THR A 362 29.06 -0.55 8.16
CA THR A 362 29.75 -1.62 8.88
C THR A 362 30.82 -1.12 9.84
N GLU A 363 31.41 0.04 9.57
CA GLU A 363 32.48 0.61 10.42
C GLU A 363 32.00 1.83 11.22
N ASP A 364 31.08 2.64 10.69
CA ASP A 364 30.55 3.83 11.37
C ASP A 364 29.04 3.98 11.14
N LYS A 365 28.26 4.12 12.23
CA LYS A 365 26.80 4.37 12.16
C LYS A 365 26.46 5.80 11.71
N THR A 366 27.46 6.67 11.66
CA THR A 366 27.37 8.06 11.19
C THR A 366 27.91 8.23 9.78
N GLU A 367 28.34 7.14 9.14
CA GLU A 367 28.77 7.11 7.75
C GLU A 367 27.64 7.68 6.87
N SER A 368 27.96 8.76 6.19
CA SER A 368 27.03 9.53 5.37
C SER A 368 27.54 9.71 3.94
N THR A 369 28.66 9.05 3.60
CA THR A 369 29.22 9.09 2.25
C THR A 369 28.70 7.89 1.47
N PRO A 370 27.73 8.07 0.56
CA PRO A 370 27.24 6.98 -0.27
C PRO A 370 28.22 6.68 -1.42
N ASP A 371 28.25 5.42 -1.84
CA ASP A 371 28.65 5.07 -3.19
C ASP A 371 27.44 5.19 -4.11
N THR A 372 27.62 5.73 -5.31
CA THR A 372 26.54 5.88 -6.29
C THR A 372 26.66 4.82 -7.38
N TYR A 373 25.56 4.16 -7.69
CA TYR A 373 25.49 3.09 -8.69
C TYR A 373 24.28 3.29 -9.61
N ASP A 374 24.36 2.74 -10.82
CA ASP A 374 23.24 2.73 -11.76
C ASP A 374 22.15 1.74 -11.32
N ALA A 375 20.91 2.20 -11.31
CA ALA A 375 19.73 1.36 -11.18
C ALA A 375 19.33 0.81 -12.57
N VAL A 376 18.82 -0.42 -12.59
CA VAL A 376 18.29 -1.02 -13.81
C VAL A 376 16.77 -1.09 -13.70
N VAL A 377 16.08 -0.39 -14.61
CA VAL A 377 14.62 -0.34 -14.63
C VAL A 377 14.09 -0.95 -15.91
N ARG A 378 13.16 -1.88 -15.78
CA ARG A 378 12.44 -2.47 -16.92
C ARG A 378 10.99 -2.72 -16.59
N THR A 379 10.16 -2.83 -17.62
CA THR A 379 8.86 -3.48 -17.47
C THR A 379 8.98 -4.99 -17.50
N ALA A 380 7.97 -5.67 -16.98
CA ALA A 380 7.90 -7.13 -16.95
C ALA A 380 6.53 -7.62 -17.42
N GLU A 381 6.50 -8.87 -17.90
CA GLU A 381 5.24 -9.54 -18.21
C GLU A 381 4.41 -9.71 -16.92
N ILE A 382 3.14 -9.37 -17.00
CA ILE A 382 2.28 -9.19 -15.82
C ILE A 382 1.98 -10.54 -15.16
N GLY A 383 1.79 -11.58 -15.98
CA GLY A 383 1.44 -12.93 -15.53
C GLY A 383 2.43 -13.50 -14.52
N GLY A 384 3.73 -13.31 -14.77
CA GLY A 384 4.85 -13.88 -14.01
C GLY A 384 4.97 -13.36 -12.59
N TYR A 385 4.19 -12.34 -12.24
CA TYR A 385 4.08 -11.80 -10.89
C TYR A 385 2.63 -11.84 -10.39
N ALA A 386 1.69 -11.31 -11.17
CA ALA A 386 0.30 -11.12 -10.74
C ALA A 386 -0.49 -12.43 -10.55
N LYS A 387 -0.11 -13.52 -11.24
CA LYS A 387 -0.81 -14.81 -11.11
C LYS A 387 -0.47 -15.59 -9.84
N ASN A 388 0.45 -15.10 -9.01
CA ASN A 388 0.83 -15.76 -7.76
C ASN A 388 -0.24 -15.61 -6.67
N ARG A 389 -1.29 -16.44 -6.75
CA ARG A 389 -2.48 -16.33 -5.90
C ARG A 389 -2.20 -16.55 -4.42
N ASP A 390 -1.26 -17.43 -4.09
CA ASP A 390 -0.94 -17.81 -2.71
C ASP A 390 -0.11 -16.71 -2.03
N LEU A 391 0.92 -16.21 -2.71
CA LEU A 391 1.85 -15.21 -2.18
C LEU A 391 1.17 -13.85 -1.97
N PHE A 392 0.35 -13.42 -2.93
CA PHE A 392 -0.35 -12.14 -2.88
C PHE A 392 -1.75 -12.24 -2.25
N ARG A 393 -2.11 -13.32 -1.56
CA ARG A 393 -3.47 -13.49 -1.03
C ARG A 393 -3.92 -12.30 -0.18
N PHE A 394 -3.12 -11.89 0.80
CA PHE A 394 -3.45 -10.75 1.67
C PHE A 394 -3.53 -9.43 0.90
N HIS A 395 -2.55 -9.16 0.02
CA HIS A 395 -2.56 -7.97 -0.84
C HIS A 395 -3.82 -7.92 -1.71
N ARG A 396 -4.20 -9.04 -2.33
CA ARG A 396 -5.40 -9.15 -3.17
C ARG A 396 -6.69 -9.01 -2.36
N ASP A 397 -6.77 -9.65 -1.19
CA ASP A 397 -7.94 -9.58 -0.32
C ASP A 397 -8.14 -8.14 0.19
N PHE A 398 -7.07 -7.41 0.53
CA PHE A 398 -7.14 -5.99 0.87
C PHE A 398 -7.46 -5.11 -0.36
N ALA A 399 -6.71 -5.26 -1.45
CA ALA A 399 -6.83 -4.44 -2.67
C ALA A 399 -8.22 -4.50 -3.30
N ARG A 400 -8.96 -5.61 -3.11
CA ARG A 400 -10.35 -5.76 -3.53
C ARG A 400 -11.26 -4.65 -3.00
N TYR A 401 -10.96 -4.10 -1.84
CA TYR A 401 -11.78 -3.09 -1.19
C TYR A 401 -11.35 -1.67 -1.53
N ILE A 402 -10.08 -1.42 -1.90
CA ILE A 402 -9.54 -0.09 -2.24
C ILE A 402 -10.49 0.75 -3.12
N PRO A 403 -11.11 0.22 -4.19
CA PRO A 403 -12.01 1.00 -5.05
C PRO A 403 -13.22 1.60 -4.32
N LEU A 404 -13.64 1.08 -3.16
CA LEU A 404 -14.76 1.63 -2.39
C LEU A 404 -14.55 3.10 -1.99
N ILE A 405 -13.31 3.57 -1.92
CA ILE A 405 -13.03 4.99 -1.66
C ILE A 405 -13.56 5.89 -2.79
N LEU A 406 -13.61 5.37 -4.02
CA LEU A 406 -14.11 6.10 -5.18
C LEU A 406 -15.61 6.40 -5.09
N VAL A 407 -16.38 5.67 -4.27
CA VAL A 407 -17.79 6.00 -3.98
C VAL A 407 -17.93 7.40 -3.38
N HIS A 408 -16.88 7.94 -2.76
CA HIS A 408 -16.88 9.30 -2.21
C HIS A 408 -15.93 10.26 -2.96
N MET A 409 -14.86 9.77 -3.59
CA MET A 409 -13.99 10.62 -4.41
C MET A 409 -14.59 10.91 -5.79
N TYR A 410 -15.01 9.87 -6.52
CA TYR A 410 -15.53 9.95 -7.89
C TYR A 410 -16.35 8.69 -8.28
N PRO A 411 -17.66 8.66 -8.00
CA PRO A 411 -18.47 7.43 -8.10
C PRO A 411 -18.57 6.83 -9.50
N GLN A 412 -18.45 7.65 -10.55
CA GLN A 412 -18.60 7.20 -11.93
C GLN A 412 -17.47 6.24 -12.36
N LEU A 413 -16.27 6.39 -11.77
CA LEU A 413 -15.12 5.51 -12.05
C LEU A 413 -15.12 4.25 -11.19
N TYR A 414 -16.02 4.13 -10.20
CA TYR A 414 -16.03 3.01 -9.26
C TYR A 414 -16.10 1.64 -9.97
N GLN A 415 -16.99 1.48 -10.96
CA GLN A 415 -17.15 0.18 -11.63
C GLN A 415 -15.91 -0.22 -12.42
N ARG A 416 -15.34 0.71 -13.20
CA ARG A 416 -14.09 0.45 -13.94
C ARG A 416 -12.90 0.24 -13.01
N ALA A 417 -12.80 1.00 -11.94
CA ALA A 417 -11.75 0.81 -10.95
C ALA A 417 -11.87 -0.51 -10.19
N LYS A 418 -13.08 -0.95 -9.86
CA LYS A 418 -13.34 -2.28 -9.30
C LYS A 418 -12.83 -3.37 -10.24
N GLU A 419 -13.01 -3.19 -11.54
CA GLU A 419 -12.56 -4.14 -12.55
C GLU A 419 -11.04 -4.18 -12.75
N THR A 420 -10.37 -3.02 -12.68
CA THR A 420 -8.93 -2.89 -12.95
C THR A 420 -8.07 -2.98 -11.68
N ILE A 421 -8.32 -2.15 -10.66
CA ILE A 421 -7.48 -2.07 -9.44
C ILE A 421 -7.54 -3.36 -8.62
N THR A 422 -8.68 -4.06 -8.61
CA THR A 422 -8.80 -5.33 -7.85
C THR A 422 -8.14 -6.51 -8.55
N ASN A 423 -7.72 -6.33 -9.81
CA ASN A 423 -7.10 -7.37 -10.61
C ASN A 423 -5.78 -6.88 -11.21
N MET A 424 -4.67 -7.19 -10.55
CA MET A 424 -3.32 -6.84 -11.01
C MET A 424 -3.01 -7.36 -12.42
N THR A 425 -3.70 -8.40 -12.92
CA THR A 425 -3.54 -8.85 -14.31
C THR A 425 -4.10 -7.88 -15.34
N ARG A 426 -4.76 -6.80 -14.91
CA ARG A 426 -5.26 -5.69 -15.74
C ARG A 426 -4.46 -4.41 -15.52
N ALA A 427 -3.31 -4.48 -14.86
CA ALA A 427 -2.38 -3.35 -14.79
C ALA A 427 -1.98 -2.90 -16.21
N ASP A 428 -1.69 -1.61 -16.38
CA ASP A 428 -1.12 -1.12 -17.63
C ASP A 428 0.26 -1.71 -17.85
N TYR A 429 1.04 -1.84 -16.77
CA TYR A 429 2.36 -2.48 -16.77
C TYR A 429 2.81 -2.77 -15.33
N LEU A 430 3.70 -3.74 -15.19
CA LEU A 430 4.58 -3.88 -14.04
C LEU A 430 5.93 -3.27 -14.39
N PHE A 431 6.57 -2.62 -13.42
CA PHE A 431 7.96 -2.23 -13.56
C PHE A 431 8.77 -2.69 -12.36
N ILE A 432 10.05 -2.94 -12.63
CA ILE A 432 11.02 -3.45 -11.68
C ILE A 432 12.16 -2.47 -11.64
N ILE A 433 12.47 -1.96 -10.45
CA ILE A 433 13.67 -1.17 -10.20
C ILE A 433 14.68 -2.08 -9.48
N SER A 434 15.81 -2.32 -10.12
CA SER A 434 16.83 -3.26 -9.65
C SER A 434 18.08 -2.52 -9.18
N TYR A 435 18.69 -3.00 -8.10
CA TYR A 435 19.88 -2.43 -7.45
C TYR A 435 21.02 -3.45 -7.50
N PRO A 436 21.81 -3.48 -8.58
CA PRO A 436 22.67 -4.63 -8.89
C PRO A 436 23.91 -4.74 -8.00
N ASN A 437 24.33 -3.62 -7.40
CA ASN A 437 25.46 -3.56 -6.48
C ASN A 437 25.03 -3.76 -5.02
N TYR A 438 23.76 -4.12 -4.79
CA TYR A 438 23.28 -4.43 -3.45
C TYR A 438 24.11 -5.53 -2.80
N SER A 439 24.60 -5.28 -1.60
CA SER A 439 25.35 -6.27 -0.81
C SER A 439 24.80 -6.40 0.61
N GLY A 440 23.53 -6.06 0.81
CA GLY A 440 22.90 -5.99 2.14
C GLY A 440 22.97 -4.63 2.81
N TYR A 441 23.51 -3.60 2.15
CA TYR A 441 23.60 -2.22 2.63
C TYR A 441 22.37 -1.37 2.33
N ARG A 442 22.31 -0.16 2.89
CA ARG A 442 21.14 0.72 2.75
C ARG A 442 21.09 1.33 1.34
N ILE A 443 19.95 1.22 0.68
CA ILE A 443 19.67 1.87 -0.61
C ILE A 443 18.80 3.11 -0.37
N GLU A 444 19.10 4.21 -1.04
CA GLU A 444 18.19 5.35 -1.22
C GLU A 444 18.00 5.63 -2.71
N HIS A 445 16.75 5.74 -3.16
CA HIS A 445 16.40 6.02 -4.55
C HIS A 445 15.01 6.67 -4.69
N ASP A 446 14.85 7.51 -5.72
CA ASP A 446 13.76 8.48 -5.81
C ASP A 446 13.00 8.46 -7.16
N PRO A 447 12.08 7.53 -7.49
CA PRO A 447 11.28 7.64 -8.72
C PRO A 447 10.38 8.89 -8.81
N MET A 448 10.02 9.28 -10.05
CA MET A 448 9.17 10.45 -10.32
C MET A 448 7.99 10.12 -11.24
N TYR A 449 6.80 10.55 -10.84
CA TYR A 449 5.56 10.46 -11.61
C TYR A 449 5.05 11.85 -11.97
N THR A 450 4.61 12.03 -13.22
CA THR A 450 4.05 13.27 -13.74
C THR A 450 2.63 13.05 -14.24
N ILE A 451 1.72 13.91 -13.77
CA ILE A 451 0.32 13.98 -14.13
C ILE A 451 0.11 15.21 -15.00
N TYR A 452 -0.60 15.05 -16.12
CA TYR A 452 -0.96 16.15 -17.03
C TYR A 452 -2.45 16.47 -16.84
N PHE A 453 -2.77 17.61 -16.24
CA PHE A 453 -4.14 17.90 -15.79
C PHE A 453 -4.60 19.31 -16.13
N ALA A 454 -5.91 19.51 -16.20
CA ALA A 454 -6.53 20.83 -16.37
C ALA A 454 -6.86 21.46 -15.00
N PRO A 455 -6.13 22.51 -14.56
CA PRO A 455 -6.38 23.14 -13.27
C PRO A 455 -7.74 23.86 -13.27
N THR A 456 -8.60 23.55 -12.30
CA THR A 456 -9.83 24.31 -12.11
C THR A 456 -9.56 25.52 -11.22
N ALA A 457 -10.00 26.71 -11.66
CA ALA A 457 -10.00 27.89 -10.81
C ALA A 457 -10.78 27.59 -9.51
N ALA A 458 -10.24 28.02 -8.37
CA ALA A 458 -10.95 27.92 -7.10
C ALA A 458 -12.21 28.78 -7.17
N THR A 459 -13.35 28.17 -7.49
CA THR A 459 -14.64 28.81 -7.27
C THR A 459 -14.79 28.89 -5.76
N GLY A 460 -14.43 30.04 -5.18
CA GLY A 460 -14.66 30.34 -3.78
C GLY A 460 -16.13 30.06 -3.50
N THR A 461 -16.40 28.93 -2.83
CA THR A 461 -17.75 28.64 -2.35
C THR A 461 -17.96 29.65 -1.25
N ASN A 462 -18.72 30.71 -1.54
CA ASN A 462 -18.91 31.83 -0.65
C ASN A 462 -19.82 31.35 0.50
N TYR A 463 -19.24 30.68 1.49
CA TYR A 463 -19.93 30.17 2.68
C TYR A 463 -20.66 31.28 3.46
N GLY A 464 -20.29 32.55 3.23
CA GLY A 464 -21.03 33.71 3.72
C GLY A 464 -22.49 33.76 3.22
N ALA A 465 -22.77 33.33 1.99
CA ALA A 465 -24.13 33.30 1.45
C ALA A 465 -25.00 32.20 2.08
N LEU A 466 -24.41 31.05 2.41
CA LEU A 466 -25.11 29.94 3.06
C LEU A 466 -25.39 30.22 4.54
N ILE A 467 -24.48 30.91 5.24
CA ILE A 467 -24.69 31.36 6.62
C ILE A 467 -25.80 32.43 6.68
N VAL A 468 -25.83 33.37 5.72
CA VAL A 468 -26.91 34.38 5.63
C VAL A 468 -28.26 33.73 5.34
N LEU A 469 -28.31 32.71 4.47
CA LEU A 469 -29.55 31.96 4.20
C LEU A 469 -30.02 31.13 5.41
N GLY A 470 -29.10 30.54 6.18
CA GLY A 470 -29.42 29.83 7.43
C GLY A 470 -29.98 30.77 8.51
N ILE A 471 -29.42 31.98 8.63
CA ILE A 471 -29.91 33.01 9.56
C ILE A 471 -31.30 33.51 9.13
N LEU A 472 -31.52 33.75 7.82
CA LEU A 472 -32.85 34.12 7.32
C LEU A 472 -33.88 33.01 7.52
N GLY A 473 -33.52 31.75 7.29
CA GLY A 473 -34.41 30.60 7.50
C GLY A 473 -34.81 30.42 8.97
N SER A 474 -33.87 30.58 9.90
CA SER A 474 -34.12 30.46 11.35
C SER A 474 -34.98 31.61 11.89
N VAL A 475 -34.83 32.83 11.37
CA VAL A 475 -35.71 33.97 11.72
C VAL A 475 -37.14 33.72 11.24
N VAL A 476 -37.33 33.19 10.03
CA VAL A 476 -38.67 32.87 9.51
C VAL A 476 -39.34 31.76 10.34
N ILE A 477 -38.59 30.71 10.69
CA ILE A 477 -39.12 29.62 11.53
C ILE A 477 -39.48 30.10 12.93
N ALA A 478 -38.64 30.92 13.57
CA ALA A 478 -38.93 31.50 14.88
C ALA A 478 -40.19 32.38 14.85
N THR A 479 -40.38 33.15 13.78
CA THR A 479 -41.57 34.01 13.61
C THR A 479 -42.85 33.18 13.46
N VAL A 480 -42.81 32.09 12.69
CA VAL A 480 -43.95 31.19 12.50
C VAL A 480 -44.32 30.45 13.80
N VAL A 481 -43.32 30.00 14.58
CA VAL A 481 -43.55 29.34 15.88
C VAL A 481 -44.16 30.29 16.91
N ILE A 482 -43.76 31.56 16.93
CA ILE A 482 -44.33 32.58 17.83
C ILE A 482 -45.79 32.92 17.44
N VAL A 483 -46.11 32.99 16.14
CA VAL A 483 -47.49 33.23 15.69
C VAL A 483 -48.41 32.03 15.98
N ILE A 484 -47.91 30.79 15.85
CA ILE A 484 -48.71 29.58 16.13
C ILE A 484 -48.91 29.38 17.63
N SER A 485 -47.89 29.63 18.46
CA SER A 485 -47.98 29.48 19.92
C SER A 485 -48.90 30.53 20.56
N ARG A 486 -48.98 31.76 20.02
CA ARG A 486 -49.94 32.78 20.49
C ARG A 486 -51.40 32.47 20.15
N LYS A 487 -51.69 31.56 19.20
CA LYS A 487 -53.07 31.20 18.83
C LYS A 487 -53.66 30.01 19.59
N ARG A 488 -52.88 29.28 20.39
CA ARG A 488 -53.41 28.15 21.18
C ARG A 488 -53.59 28.57 22.64
N LYS A 489 -54.84 28.85 23.03
CA LYS A 489 -55.21 28.93 24.46
C LYS A 489 -55.07 27.53 25.11
N PRO A 490 -54.61 27.42 26.37
CA PRO A 490 -54.44 26.13 27.04
C PRO A 490 -55.81 25.48 27.31
N LYS A 491 -55.92 24.17 27.03
CA LYS A 491 -57.01 23.32 27.53
C LYS A 491 -56.59 22.64 28.83
N GLU A 492 -57.52 22.58 29.77
CA GLU A 492 -57.42 21.93 31.09
C GLU A 492 -57.18 20.40 30.97
N PRO A 493 -56.52 19.76 31.95
CA PRO A 493 -56.22 18.33 31.89
C PRO A 493 -57.41 17.45 32.32
N PRO A 494 -57.58 16.22 31.75
CA PRO A 494 -58.65 15.31 32.14
C PRO A 494 -58.33 14.49 33.40
N GLN A 495 -59.38 14.20 34.17
CA GLN A 495 -59.40 13.34 35.38
C GLN A 495 -59.16 11.85 35.08
N PRO A 496 -58.69 11.06 36.08
CA PRO A 496 -58.35 9.65 35.91
C PRO A 496 -59.58 8.73 35.98
N GLN A 497 -59.67 7.78 35.04
CA GLN A 497 -60.67 6.71 35.01
C GLN A 497 -60.22 5.48 35.81
N SER A 498 -61.16 4.88 36.53
CA SER A 498 -61.03 3.70 37.38
C SER A 498 -60.95 2.38 36.61
N MET A 499 -60.20 1.41 37.16
CA MET A 499 -60.05 0.04 36.64
C MET A 499 -61.30 -0.83 36.88
N PRO A 500 -61.69 -1.70 35.93
CA PRO A 500 -62.59 -2.83 36.19
C PRO A 500 -61.83 -4.12 36.52
N SER A 501 -62.37 -4.88 37.47
CA SER A 501 -61.88 -6.16 37.98
C SER A 501 -62.36 -7.38 37.17
N PHE A 502 -61.54 -8.44 37.22
CA PHE A 502 -61.65 -9.76 36.57
C PHE A 502 -62.84 -10.62 37.01
N PRO A 503 -63.23 -11.62 36.18
CA PRO A 503 -63.74 -12.91 36.66
C PRO A 503 -62.70 -14.04 36.51
N GLN A 504 -62.58 -14.83 37.58
CA GLN A 504 -61.85 -16.11 37.67
C GLN A 504 -62.56 -17.21 36.86
N SER A 505 -61.79 -18.13 36.25
CA SER A 505 -62.28 -19.43 35.78
C SER A 505 -61.61 -20.57 36.56
N SER A 506 -62.41 -21.54 36.97
CA SER A 506 -62.07 -22.69 37.81
C SER A 506 -62.09 -24.00 37.02
N LEU A 507 -61.23 -24.95 37.48
CA LEU A 507 -61.29 -26.43 37.40
C LEU A 507 -61.02 -27.08 36.02
N ASN A 508 -60.18 -28.12 35.87
CA ASN A 508 -59.60 -29.12 36.77
C ASN A 508 -58.12 -29.39 36.47
#